data_AF-A0A1C7MYJ2-F1
#
_entry.id   AF-A0A1C7MYJ2-F1
#
_cell.length_a   1.000
_cell.length_b   1.000
_cell.length_c   1.000
_cell.angle_alpha   90.00
_cell.angle_beta   90.00
_cell.angle_gamma   90.00
#
_symmetry.space_group_name_H-M   'P 1'
#
loop_
_entity.id
_entity.type
_entity.pdbx_description
1 polymer ?
#
loop_
_entity_poly.entity_id
_entity_poly.type
_entity_poly.pdbx_seq_one_letter_code
_entity_poly.pdbx_strand_id
1 'polypeptide(L)'
;REVQPKAEGKKAYTKAPKIQRLVTPLTLQRKRHRQALKRRRAEASREAEAEYKQLLAKRVKESKQEKAERRRTSSMQKSASA
;
A
#
# COMPACT_ATOMS: atom_id res chain seq x y z
N ARG A 1 -27.67 15.99 -36.27
CA ARG A 1 -29.04 15.74 -36.78
C ARG A 1 -29.97 16.61 -35.93
N GLU A 2 -30.53 17.66 -36.54
CA GLU A 2 -31.50 18.51 -35.86
C GLU A 2 -32.76 17.70 -35.54
N VAL A 3 -33.23 17.78 -34.30
CA VAL A 3 -34.43 17.08 -33.84
C VAL A 3 -35.58 18.06 -33.91
N GLN A 4 -36.54 17.80 -34.82
CA GLN A 4 -37.80 18.52 -34.90
C GLN A 4 -38.64 18.20 -33.65
N PRO A 5 -38.97 19.18 -32.79
CA PRO A 5 -39.75 18.93 -31.58
C PRO A 5 -41.22 18.63 -31.91
N LYS A 6 -41.80 17.60 -31.28
CA LYS A 6 -43.20 17.15 -31.48
C LYS A 6 -44.28 18.12 -30.97
N ALA A 7 -43.92 19.25 -30.36
CA ALA A 7 -44.87 20.18 -29.76
C ALA A 7 -44.72 21.56 -30.42
N GLU A 8 -45.85 22.16 -30.77
CA GLU A 8 -45.93 23.47 -31.43
C GLU A 8 -45.31 24.56 -30.53
N GLY A 9 -44.45 25.40 -31.14
CA GLY A 9 -43.79 26.52 -30.46
C GLY A 9 -42.42 26.25 -29.82
N LYS A 10 -41.89 25.01 -29.87
CA LYS A 10 -40.55 24.72 -29.33
C LYS A 10 -39.43 24.95 -30.36
N LYS A 11 -38.33 25.56 -29.92
CA LYS A 11 -37.13 25.75 -30.75
C LYS A 11 -36.51 24.40 -31.13
N ALA A 12 -36.05 24.28 -32.37
CA ALA A 12 -35.28 23.12 -32.82
C ALA A 12 -34.01 22.96 -31.96
N TYR A 13 -33.68 21.72 -31.60
CA TYR A 13 -32.45 21.40 -30.87
C TYR A 13 -31.73 20.24 -31.53
N THR A 14 -30.41 20.21 -31.42
CA THR A 14 -29.60 19.09 -31.89
C THR A 14 -29.29 18.16 -30.72
N LYS A 15 -29.54 16.86 -30.90
CA LYS A 15 -29.05 15.83 -29.97
C LYS A 15 -27.80 15.19 -30.55
N ALA A 16 -26.83 14.99 -29.67
CA ALA A 16 -25.69 14.13 -29.94
C ALA A 16 -25.72 12.95 -28.96
N PRO A 17 -25.35 11.74 -29.41
CA PRO A 17 -25.17 10.62 -28.51
C PRO A 17 -23.96 10.87 -27.60
N LYS A 18 -24.00 10.29 -26.40
CA LYS A 18 -22.84 10.28 -25.51
C LYS A 18 -21.73 9.43 -26.13
N ILE A 19 -20.53 10.00 -26.24
CA ILE A 19 -19.35 9.26 -26.66
C ILE A 19 -18.84 8.43 -25.48
N GLN A 20 -18.90 7.10 -25.59
CA GLN A 20 -18.64 6.20 -24.47
C GLN A 20 -17.14 6.04 -24.13
N ARG A 21 -16.27 6.03 -25.14
CA ARG A 21 -14.82 5.81 -24.98
C ARG A 21 -14.00 7.08 -25.19
N LEU A 22 -14.58 8.23 -24.83
CA LEU A 22 -13.89 9.51 -24.87
C LEU A 22 -12.83 9.55 -23.75
N VAL A 23 -11.59 9.84 -24.11
CA VAL A 23 -10.53 10.10 -23.12
C VAL A 23 -10.72 11.51 -22.58
N THR A 24 -11.01 11.63 -21.29
CA THR A 24 -11.16 12.91 -20.59
C THR A 24 -10.06 13.12 -19.56
N PRO A 25 -9.75 14.36 -19.14
CA PRO A 25 -8.80 14.62 -18.05
C PRO A 25 -9.13 13.83 -16.76
N LEU A 26 -10.41 13.63 -16.47
CA LEU A 26 -10.88 12.79 -15.36
C LEU A 26 -10.45 11.33 -15.51
N THR A 27 -10.57 10.75 -16.71
CA THR A 27 -10.09 9.37 -16.96
C THR A 27 -8.58 9.26 -16.79
N LEU A 28 -7.81 10.28 -17.20
CA LEU A 28 -6.37 10.35 -17.00
C LEU A 28 -6.01 10.46 -15.51
N GLN A 29 -6.73 11.29 -14.75
CA GLN A 29 -6.54 11.43 -13.30
C GLN A 29 -6.85 10.13 -12.57
N ARG A 30 -7.96 9.45 -12.90
CA ARG A 30 -8.31 8.14 -12.32
C ARG A 30 -7.23 7.08 -12.61
N LYS A 31 -6.65 7.07 -13.81
CA LYS A 31 -5.53 6.18 -14.17
C LYS A 31 -4.28 6.51 -13.35
N ARG A 32 -3.91 7.78 -13.23
CA ARG A 32 -2.79 8.24 -12.37
C ARG A 32 -2.99 7.85 -10.91
N HIS A 33 -4.18 8.10 -10.36
CA HIS A 33 -4.53 7.72 -8.99
C HIS A 33 -4.39 6.21 -8.74
N ARG A 34 -4.87 5.38 -9.68
CA ARG A 34 -4.70 3.92 -9.59
C ARG A 34 -3.22 3.51 -9.52
N GLN A 35 -2.36 4.14 -10.31
CA GLN A 35 -0.92 3.87 -10.27
C GLN A 35 -0.28 4.34 -8.95
N ALA A 36 -0.65 5.52 -8.47
CA ALA A 36 -0.18 6.06 -7.18
C ALA A 36 -0.54 5.13 -6.01
N LEU A 37 -1.78 4.62 -5.97
CA LEU A 37 -2.19 3.65 -4.94
C LEU A 37 -1.37 2.36 -4.97
N LYS A 38 -1.01 1.86 -6.16
CA LYS A 38 -0.16 0.65 -6.28
C LYS A 38 1.24 0.90 -5.73
N ARG A 39 1.83 2.06 -6.04
CA ARG A 39 3.16 2.46 -5.51
C ARG A 39 3.14 2.58 -3.99
N ARG A 40 2.17 3.33 -3.45
CA ARG A 40 1.99 3.51 -2.00
C ARG A 40 1.85 2.19 -1.25
N ARG A 41 1.09 1.22 -1.81
CA ARG A 41 0.95 -0.11 -1.20
C ARG A 41 2.26 -0.89 -1.19
N ALA A 42 3.03 -0.82 -2.28
CA ALA A 42 4.33 -1.50 -2.35
C ALA A 42 5.36 -0.90 -1.38
N GLU A 43 5.38 0.43 -1.27
CA GLU A 43 6.22 1.16 -0.31
C GLU A 43 5.87 0.77 1.14
N ALA A 44 4.59 0.83 1.51
CA ALA A 44 4.13 0.43 2.84
C ALA A 44 4.48 -1.04 3.18
N SER A 45 4.35 -1.95 2.21
CA SER A 45 4.75 -3.35 2.41
C SER A 45 6.25 -3.51 2.64
N ARG A 46 7.09 -2.73 1.93
CA ARG A 46 8.55 -2.77 2.09
C ARG A 46 8.96 -2.21 3.45
N GLU A 47 8.33 -1.12 3.88
CA GLU A 47 8.59 -0.50 5.20
C GLU A 47 8.22 -1.44 6.34
N ALA A 48 7.03 -2.06 6.27
CA ALA A 48 6.59 -3.03 7.27
C ALA A 48 7.51 -4.26 7.34
N GLU A 49 7.99 -4.75 6.20
CA GLU A 49 8.97 -5.85 6.17
C GLU A 49 10.30 -5.44 6.80
N ALA A 50 10.80 -4.24 6.50
CA ALA A 50 12.04 -3.72 7.06
C ALA A 50 11.94 -3.56 8.59
N GLU A 51 10.83 -3.02 9.09
CA GLU A 51 10.55 -2.87 10.52
C GLU A 51 10.50 -4.25 11.21
N TYR A 52 9.79 -5.21 10.60
CA TYR A 52 9.70 -6.57 11.14
C TYR A 52 11.07 -7.26 11.20
N LYS A 53 11.91 -7.11 10.16
CA LYS A 53 13.28 -7.64 10.15
C LYS A 53 14.14 -7.04 11.26
N GLN A 54 14.04 -5.74 11.51
CA GLN A 54 14.75 -5.09 12.61
C GLN A 54 14.29 -5.63 13.98
N LEU A 55 12.98 -5.81 14.17
CA LEU A 55 12.44 -6.40 15.40
C LEU A 55 12.94 -7.82 15.63
N LEU A 56 12.95 -8.66 14.58
CA LEU A 56 13.49 -10.01 14.66
C LEU A 56 14.97 -10.01 15.03
N ALA A 57 15.78 -9.15 14.40
CA ALA A 57 17.20 -9.05 14.70
C ALA A 57 17.46 -8.68 16.17
N LYS A 58 16.67 -7.74 16.74
CA LYS A 58 16.73 -7.38 18.16
C LYS A 58 16.42 -8.57 19.07
N ARG A 59 15.32 -9.28 18.84
CA ARG A 59 14.91 -10.45 19.63
C ARG A 59 15.92 -11.60 19.58
N VAL A 60 16.49 -11.86 18.40
CA VAL A 60 17.53 -12.89 18.23
C VAL A 60 18.79 -12.51 19.01
N LYS A 61 19.19 -11.24 18.99
CA LYS A 61 20.34 -10.74 19.76
C LYS A 61 20.12 -10.88 21.26
N GLU A 62 18.96 -10.45 21.76
CA GLU A 62 18.57 -10.58 23.17
C GLU A 62 18.59 -12.04 23.64
N SER A 63 17.93 -12.94 22.90
CA SER A 63 17.92 -14.38 23.24
C SER A 63 19.32 -15.00 23.25
N LYS A 64 20.19 -14.59 22.31
CA LYS A 64 21.59 -15.05 22.30
C LYS A 64 22.37 -14.52 23.50
N GLN A 65 22.17 -13.26 23.89
CA GLN A 65 22.81 -12.66 25.06
C GLN A 65 22.36 -13.35 26.35
N GLU A 66 21.05 -13.58 26.53
CA GLU A 66 20.50 -14.28 27.68
C GLU A 66 21.05 -15.71 27.80
N LYS A 67 21.10 -16.46 26.67
CA LYS A 67 21.69 -17.82 26.65
C LYS A 67 23.18 -17.80 27.00
N ALA A 68 23.93 -16.81 26.51
CA ALA A 68 25.35 -16.67 26.82
C ALA A 68 25.55 -16.32 28.30
N GLU A 69 24.73 -15.45 28.86
CA GLU A 69 24.76 -15.07 30.27
C GLU A 69 24.44 -16.26 31.18
N ARG A 70 23.36 -17.00 30.91
CA ARG A 70 23.02 -18.24 31.64
C ARG A 70 24.15 -19.28 31.60
N ARG A 71 24.84 -19.41 30.46
CA ARG A 71 26.01 -20.30 30.35
C ARG A 71 27.19 -19.83 31.20
N ARG A 72 27.46 -18.51 31.22
CA ARG A 72 28.53 -17.94 32.06
C ARG A 72 28.26 -18.09 33.54
N THR A 73 27.04 -17.78 33.99
CA THR A 73 26.68 -17.89 35.41
C THR A 73 26.73 -19.34 35.89
N SER A 74 26.19 -20.28 35.11
CA SER A 74 26.27 -21.71 35.43
C SER A 74 27.70 -22.27 35.45
N SER A 75 28.58 -21.82 34.53
CA SER A 75 30.00 -22.20 34.59
C SER A 75 30.71 -21.66 35.81
N MET A 76 30.46 -20.39 36.19
CA MET A 76 31.06 -19.77 37.36
C MET A 76 30.62 -20.43 38.68
N GLN A 77 29.34 -20.79 38.79
CA GLN A 77 28.83 -21.51 39.96
C GLN A 77 29.46 -22.89 40.10
N LYS A 78 29.62 -23.63 39.00
CA LYS A 78 30.31 -24.93 39.02
C LYS A 78 31.77 -24.82 39.46
N SER A 79 32.51 -23.83 38.97
CA SER A 79 33.91 -23.62 39.37
C SER A 79 34.07 -23.13 40.81
N ALA A 80 33.06 -22.48 41.39
CA ALA A 80 33.09 -22.03 42.78
C ALA A 80 32.68 -23.13 43.78
N SER A 81 32.09 -24.22 43.30
CA SER A 81 31.60 -25.35 44.11
C SER A 81 32.54 -26.56 44.10
N ALA A 82 33.66 -26.46 43.38
CA ALA A 82 34.74 -27.46 43.30
C ALA A 82 35.97 -26.94 44.06
#